data_AF-A0A3Q9UHP5-F1
#
_entry.id   AF-A0A3Q9UHP5-F1
#
_cell.length_a   1.000
_cell.length_b   1.000
_cell.length_c   1.000
_cell.angle_alpha   90.00
_cell.angle_beta   90.00
_cell.angle_gamma   90.00
#
_symmetry.space_group_name_H-M   'P 1'
#
loop_
_entity.id
_entity.type
_entity.pdbx_description
1 polymer ?
#
loop_
_entity_poly.entity_id
_entity_poly.type
_entity_poly.pdbx_seq_one_letter_code
_entity_poly.pdbx_strand_id
1 'polypeptide(L)'
;MSIIDEAMASVDAEFIRLDAPSWPDPHEGRRVMEEEYGRVTDPGRFRALRLRLEAWRRCLAEAWGVDVAEPGDAPSAGDLAPEEKLSTATTSLWTSAREGTLPLRTTVLEDGGITCVALGIADDPVDFGLLPGCACDACDTGSDALLAELDALLVATVTGSLVVVIGPVSRDDSDRPVPRFLIVATEEDWSLQGDGPAEPAEIVDAVRSGDDPHLPVGSIVHCGRSWLSRA
;
A
#
# COMPACT_ATOMS: atom_id res chain seq x y z
N MET A 1 5.31 -25.90 0.40
CA MET A 1 5.11 -24.65 -0.34
C MET A 1 3.65 -24.28 -0.15
N SER A 2 3.42 -23.18 0.56
CA SER A 2 2.09 -22.60 0.73
C SER A 2 1.63 -21.97 -0.60
N ILE A 3 0.33 -21.65 -0.72
CA ILE A 3 -0.18 -20.96 -1.92
C ILE A 3 0.44 -19.56 -2.05
N ILE A 4 0.74 -18.91 -0.91
CA ILE A 4 1.39 -17.61 -0.93
C ILE A 4 2.87 -17.73 -1.36
N ASP A 5 3.57 -18.79 -0.99
CA ASP A 5 4.94 -19.04 -1.47
C ASP A 5 4.95 -19.22 -3.00
N GLU A 6 3.96 -19.95 -3.55
CA GLU A 6 3.77 -20.11 -5.00
C GLU A 6 3.51 -18.76 -5.69
N ALA A 7 2.67 -17.91 -5.07
CA ALA A 7 2.40 -16.57 -5.57
C ALA A 7 3.65 -15.69 -5.57
N MET A 8 4.36 -15.61 -4.44
CA MET A 8 5.58 -14.83 -4.31
C MET A 8 6.65 -15.24 -5.31
N ALA A 9 6.87 -16.55 -5.49
CA ALA A 9 7.81 -17.04 -6.49
C ALA A 9 7.45 -16.60 -7.93
N SER A 10 6.15 -16.53 -8.25
CA SER A 10 5.67 -16.05 -9.54
C SER A 10 5.84 -14.52 -9.67
N VAL A 11 5.55 -13.75 -8.62
CA VAL A 11 5.80 -12.30 -8.59
C VAL A 11 7.30 -12.02 -8.78
N ASP A 12 8.18 -12.76 -8.11
CA ASP A 12 9.64 -12.62 -8.25
C ASP A 12 10.10 -12.90 -9.68
N ALA A 13 9.58 -13.96 -10.30
CA ALA A 13 9.91 -14.29 -11.69
C ALA A 13 9.42 -13.23 -12.69
N GLU A 14 8.27 -12.60 -12.46
CA GLU A 14 7.78 -11.45 -13.24
C GLU A 14 8.65 -10.20 -12.99
N PHE A 15 8.97 -9.91 -11.74
CA PHE A 15 9.74 -8.73 -11.35
C PHE A 15 11.16 -8.75 -11.92
N ILE A 16 11.83 -9.91 -11.89
CA ILE A 16 13.14 -10.11 -12.53
C ILE A 16 13.07 -9.80 -14.04
N ARG A 17 12.01 -10.19 -14.73
CA ARG A 17 11.83 -9.93 -16.17
C ARG A 17 11.59 -8.46 -16.49
N LEU A 18 11.08 -7.68 -15.53
CA LEU A 18 10.81 -6.26 -15.69
C LEU A 18 12.07 -5.39 -15.57
N ASP A 19 13.22 -5.97 -15.22
CA ASP A 19 14.53 -5.29 -15.11
C ASP A 19 14.45 -4.02 -14.26
N ALA A 20 13.92 -4.18 -13.04
CA ALA A 20 13.69 -3.08 -12.13
C ALA A 20 15.00 -2.57 -11.49
N PRO A 21 15.09 -1.26 -11.15
CA PRO A 21 16.18 -0.76 -10.33
C PRO A 21 16.28 -1.51 -9.00
N SER A 22 17.50 -1.80 -8.57
CA SER A 22 17.82 -2.38 -7.27
C SER A 22 19.05 -1.66 -6.71
N TRP A 23 19.03 -1.36 -5.42
CA TRP A 23 20.12 -0.67 -4.72
C TRP A 23 20.21 -1.13 -3.26
N PRO A 24 21.42 -1.22 -2.70
CA PRO A 24 21.61 -1.62 -1.31
C PRO A 24 21.13 -0.53 -0.36
N ASP A 25 20.99 -0.87 0.92
CA ASP A 25 20.78 0.12 1.98
C ASP A 25 21.97 1.11 1.99
N PRO A 26 21.74 2.41 1.68
CA PRO A 26 22.80 3.41 1.64
C PRO A 26 23.35 3.74 3.03
N HIS A 27 22.67 3.32 4.11
CA HIS A 27 23.04 3.58 5.49
C HIS A 27 23.62 2.36 6.20
N GLU A 28 23.80 1.22 5.51
CA GLU A 28 24.37 0.02 6.11
C GLU A 28 25.71 0.32 6.79
N GLY A 29 25.79 0.09 8.11
CA GLY A 29 27.00 0.32 8.90
C GLY A 29 27.36 1.78 9.16
N ARG A 30 26.50 2.75 8.81
CA ARG A 30 26.71 4.17 9.08
C ARG A 30 25.48 4.85 9.68
N ARG A 31 25.68 6.07 10.19
CA ARG A 31 24.59 6.92 10.65
C ARG A 31 24.09 7.81 9.51
N VAL A 32 22.81 8.14 9.58
CA VAL A 32 22.17 9.16 8.76
C VAL A 32 22.67 10.55 9.18
N MET A 33 22.95 11.40 8.21
CA MET A 33 23.40 12.78 8.41
C MET A 33 22.25 13.77 8.17
N GLU A 34 22.31 14.95 8.80
CA GLU A 34 21.22 15.95 8.71
C GLU A 34 21.01 16.42 7.26
N GLU A 35 22.07 16.54 6.48
CA GLU A 35 22.02 17.01 5.08
C GLU A 35 21.37 16.00 4.11
N GLU A 36 21.10 14.78 4.57
CA GLU A 36 20.39 13.76 3.81
C GLU A 36 18.86 13.94 3.91
N TYR A 37 18.38 14.65 4.94
CA TYR A 37 16.95 14.94 5.07
C TYR A 37 16.50 15.95 4.01
N GLY A 38 15.39 15.63 3.34
CA GLY A 38 14.81 16.45 2.28
C GLY A 38 15.56 16.42 0.94
N ARG A 39 16.76 15.82 0.88
CA ARG A 39 17.49 15.60 -0.39
C ARG A 39 17.00 14.31 -1.06
N VAL A 40 16.90 14.31 -2.38
CA VAL A 40 16.59 13.11 -3.19
C VAL A 40 17.62 13.02 -4.30
N THR A 41 18.61 12.14 -4.16
CA THR A 41 19.76 12.07 -5.09
C THR A 41 19.41 11.37 -6.40
N ASP A 42 18.65 10.27 -6.33
CA ASP A 42 18.21 9.50 -7.50
C ASP A 42 16.72 9.18 -7.39
N PRO A 43 15.83 10.10 -7.82
CA PRO A 43 14.39 9.88 -7.71
C PRO A 43 13.91 8.71 -8.60
N GLY A 44 14.61 8.43 -9.70
CA GLY A 44 14.19 7.42 -10.68
C GLY A 44 14.26 5.98 -10.17
N ARG A 45 15.02 5.71 -9.11
CA ARG A 45 15.12 4.38 -8.49
C ARG A 45 13.79 3.88 -7.93
N PHE A 46 12.92 4.79 -7.47
CA PHE A 46 11.63 4.43 -6.89
C PHE A 46 10.66 3.81 -7.92
N ARG A 47 10.97 3.88 -9.22
CA ARG A 47 10.28 3.11 -10.27
C ARG A 47 10.20 1.61 -9.97
N ALA A 48 11.11 1.07 -9.13
CA ALA A 48 11.04 -0.29 -8.63
C ALA A 48 9.65 -0.64 -8.03
N LEU A 49 9.01 0.27 -7.30
CA LEU A 49 7.68 0.06 -6.71
C LEU A 49 6.60 -0.20 -7.75
N ARG A 50 6.53 0.63 -8.78
CA ARG A 50 5.58 0.45 -9.89
C ARG A 50 5.80 -0.89 -10.60
N LEU A 51 7.06 -1.26 -10.82
CA LEU A 51 7.39 -2.52 -11.49
C LEU A 51 7.04 -3.74 -10.62
N ARG A 52 7.21 -3.64 -9.30
CA ARG A 52 6.81 -4.70 -8.37
C ARG A 52 5.28 -4.82 -8.29
N LEU A 53 4.57 -3.70 -8.24
CA LEU A 53 3.12 -3.67 -8.31
C LEU A 53 2.59 -4.29 -9.62
N GLU A 54 3.24 -3.99 -10.76
CA GLU A 54 2.90 -4.61 -12.05
C GLU A 54 3.14 -6.13 -12.06
N ALA A 55 4.22 -6.60 -11.42
CA ALA A 55 4.47 -8.04 -11.27
C ALA A 55 3.36 -8.72 -10.46
N TRP A 56 2.92 -8.11 -9.35
CA TRP A 56 1.76 -8.56 -8.59
C TRP A 56 0.48 -8.59 -9.40
N ARG A 57 0.20 -7.52 -10.14
CA ARG A 57 -0.99 -7.39 -11.00
C ARG A 57 -1.07 -8.55 -12.00
N ARG A 58 0.01 -8.83 -12.73
CA ARG A 58 0.07 -9.93 -13.70
C ARG A 58 -0.10 -11.29 -13.04
N CYS A 59 0.65 -11.51 -11.97
CA CYS A 59 0.60 -12.74 -11.19
C CYS A 59 -0.84 -13.04 -10.75
N LEU A 60 -1.49 -12.10 -10.08
CA LEU A 60 -2.86 -12.22 -9.57
C LEU A 60 -3.91 -12.38 -10.67
N ALA A 61 -3.81 -11.62 -11.75
CA ALA A 61 -4.74 -11.71 -12.87
C ALA A 61 -4.63 -13.06 -13.59
N GLU A 62 -3.41 -13.54 -13.88
CA GLU A 62 -3.20 -14.73 -14.69
C GLU A 62 -3.45 -16.04 -13.91
N ALA A 63 -3.00 -16.12 -12.66
CA ALA A 63 -3.03 -17.36 -11.90
C ALA A 63 -4.18 -17.45 -10.88
N TRP A 64 -4.79 -16.32 -10.48
CA TRP A 64 -5.89 -16.31 -9.50
C TRP A 64 -7.16 -15.62 -10.00
N GLY A 65 -7.20 -15.20 -11.27
CA GLY A 65 -8.41 -14.63 -11.89
C GLY A 65 -8.86 -13.34 -11.21
N VAL A 66 -7.92 -12.54 -10.71
CA VAL A 66 -8.21 -11.20 -10.18
C VAL A 66 -8.53 -10.28 -11.35
N ASP A 67 -9.71 -9.68 -11.31
CA ASP A 67 -10.13 -8.68 -12.28
C ASP A 67 -9.47 -7.33 -11.94
N VAL A 68 -8.91 -6.66 -12.94
CA VAL A 68 -8.29 -5.35 -12.80
C VAL A 68 -9.02 -4.37 -13.70
N ALA A 69 -9.72 -3.41 -13.08
CA ALA A 69 -10.32 -2.29 -13.81
C ALA A 69 -9.23 -1.25 -14.12
N GLU A 70 -9.08 -0.94 -15.41
CA GLU A 70 -8.08 0.00 -15.91
C GLU A 70 -8.43 1.47 -15.55
N PRO A 71 -7.42 2.37 -15.52
CA PRO A 71 -7.58 3.79 -15.22
C PRO A 71 -8.44 4.50 -16.29
N GLY A 72 -9.75 4.48 -16.06
CA GLY A 72 -10.77 5.07 -16.93
C GLY A 72 -12.17 4.95 -16.34
N ASP A 73 -12.38 3.98 -15.44
CA ASP A 73 -13.67 3.71 -14.79
C ASP A 73 -13.79 4.28 -13.36
N ALA A 74 -12.77 4.98 -12.85
CA ALA A 74 -12.78 5.62 -11.52
C ALA A 74 -12.85 7.17 -11.64
N PRO A 75 -13.62 7.87 -10.78
CA PRO A 75 -13.67 9.33 -10.79
C PRO A 75 -12.31 9.91 -10.40
N SER A 76 -11.67 10.60 -11.35
CA SER A 76 -10.45 11.38 -11.12
C SER A 76 -10.72 12.47 -10.09
N ALA A 77 -9.89 12.53 -9.04
CA ALA A 77 -9.86 13.68 -8.15
C ALA A 77 -9.28 14.89 -8.90
N GLY A 78 -10.16 15.82 -9.27
CA GLY A 78 -9.86 17.25 -9.46
C GLY A 78 -9.11 17.65 -10.74
N ASP A 79 -9.77 18.44 -11.58
CA ASP A 79 -9.16 19.24 -12.64
C ASP A 79 -8.11 20.22 -12.04
N LEU A 80 -6.82 19.94 -12.24
CA LEU A 80 -5.76 20.91 -12.03
C LEU A 80 -5.35 21.52 -13.38
N ALA A 81 -5.25 22.86 -13.40
CA ALA A 81 -4.90 23.65 -14.57
C ALA A 81 -3.52 23.24 -15.14
N PRO A 82 -3.34 23.30 -16.48
CA PRO A 82 -2.05 23.00 -17.08
C PRO A 82 -1.06 24.12 -16.74
N GLU A 83 0.23 23.76 -16.68
CA GLU A 83 1.42 24.63 -16.55
C GLU A 83 2.21 24.55 -15.24
N GLU A 84 2.57 23.35 -14.81
CA GLU A 84 3.82 22.98 -14.10
C GLU A 84 3.85 21.43 -14.11
N LYS A 85 5.01 20.78 -14.28
CA LYS A 85 5.13 19.33 -14.59
C LYS A 85 4.14 18.48 -13.78
N LEU A 86 3.02 18.13 -14.41
CA LEU A 86 1.84 17.62 -13.71
C LEU A 86 2.17 16.25 -13.13
N SER A 87 2.00 16.11 -11.83
CA SER A 87 2.05 14.81 -11.17
C SER A 87 1.05 13.88 -11.87
N THR A 88 1.50 12.71 -12.32
CA THR A 88 0.60 11.75 -12.97
C THR A 88 0.16 10.73 -11.94
N ALA A 89 -1.15 10.55 -11.81
CA ALA A 89 -1.74 9.49 -10.98
C ALA A 89 -2.40 8.46 -11.88
N THR A 90 -2.10 7.18 -11.67
CA THR A 90 -2.77 6.06 -12.35
C THR A 90 -3.41 5.16 -11.30
N THR A 91 -4.74 5.13 -11.26
CA THR A 91 -5.49 4.32 -10.29
C THR A 91 -6.13 3.12 -10.97
N SER A 92 -6.02 1.95 -10.35
CA SER A 92 -6.75 0.74 -10.75
C SER A 92 -7.45 0.12 -9.54
N LEU A 93 -8.54 -0.59 -9.80
CA LEU A 93 -9.27 -1.37 -8.81
C LEU A 93 -9.12 -2.85 -9.11
N TRP A 94 -8.61 -3.61 -8.14
CA TRP A 94 -8.37 -5.04 -8.24
C TRP A 94 -9.40 -5.78 -7.39
N THR A 95 -10.12 -6.72 -8.00
CA THR A 95 -11.22 -7.44 -7.37
C THR A 95 -11.11 -8.94 -7.57
N SER A 96 -11.41 -9.70 -6.53
CA SER A 96 -11.61 -11.14 -6.62
C SER A 96 -13.11 -11.44 -6.73
N ALA A 97 -13.48 -12.45 -7.53
CA ALA A 97 -14.86 -12.94 -7.58
C ALA A 97 -15.30 -13.68 -6.30
N ARG A 98 -14.39 -13.87 -5.34
CA ARG A 98 -14.66 -14.58 -4.09
C ARG A 98 -15.39 -13.68 -3.09
N GLU A 99 -16.38 -14.26 -2.41
CA GLU A 99 -17.19 -13.51 -1.45
C GLU A 99 -16.38 -13.09 -0.21
N GLY A 100 -16.57 -11.84 0.19
CA GLY A 100 -15.97 -11.28 1.41
C GLY A 100 -14.51 -10.87 1.28
N THR A 101 -13.94 -10.84 0.07
CA THR A 101 -12.61 -10.26 -0.18
C THR A 101 -12.68 -8.73 -0.21
N LEU A 102 -11.63 -8.05 0.28
CA LEU A 102 -11.51 -6.59 0.13
C LEU A 102 -11.09 -6.24 -1.30
N PRO A 103 -11.79 -5.34 -2.02
CA PRO A 103 -11.29 -4.76 -3.26
C PRO A 103 -10.07 -3.86 -2.98
N LEU A 104 -8.99 -4.07 -3.71
CA LEU A 104 -7.76 -3.28 -3.56
C LEU A 104 -7.74 -2.16 -4.60
N ARG A 105 -7.74 -0.92 -4.14
CA ARG A 105 -7.40 0.23 -4.96
C ARG A 105 -5.89 0.42 -4.92
N THR A 106 -5.26 0.54 -6.08
CA THR A 106 -3.83 0.85 -6.20
C THR A 106 -3.67 2.13 -6.99
N THR A 107 -2.91 3.08 -6.49
CA THR A 107 -2.59 4.34 -7.20
C THR A 107 -1.09 4.49 -7.34
N VAL A 108 -0.60 4.54 -8.58
CA VAL A 108 0.78 4.91 -8.88
C VAL A 108 0.83 6.42 -9.09
N LEU A 109 1.61 7.11 -8.26
CA LEU A 109 1.84 8.55 -8.31
C LEU A 109 3.25 8.79 -8.84
N GLU A 110 3.41 9.69 -9.80
CA GLU A 110 4.72 10.13 -10.27
C GLU A 110 4.82 11.64 -10.05
N ASP A 111 5.76 12.07 -9.21
CA ASP A 111 6.02 13.49 -8.95
C ASP A 111 7.52 13.75 -8.85
N GLY A 112 8.02 14.76 -9.57
CA GLY A 112 9.45 15.08 -9.57
C GLY A 112 10.37 13.93 -10.03
N GLY A 113 9.83 12.92 -10.70
CA GLY A 113 10.55 11.67 -11.07
C GLY A 113 10.57 10.61 -9.97
N ILE A 114 9.94 10.86 -8.82
CA ILE A 114 9.73 9.91 -7.73
C ILE A 114 8.43 9.16 -8.02
N THR A 115 8.51 7.84 -8.02
CA THR A 115 7.35 6.95 -8.09
C THR A 115 6.89 6.60 -6.69
N CYS A 116 5.64 6.89 -6.35
CA CYS A 116 4.99 6.39 -5.14
C CYS A 116 3.85 5.42 -5.49
N VAL A 117 3.60 4.47 -4.59
CA VAL A 117 2.45 3.55 -4.66
C VAL A 117 1.59 3.77 -3.43
N ALA A 118 0.34 4.19 -3.63
CA ALA A 118 -0.68 4.25 -2.61
C ALA A 118 -1.61 3.03 -2.73
N LEU A 119 -1.96 2.44 -1.59
CA LEU A 119 -2.87 1.29 -1.48
C LEU A 119 -4.08 1.70 -0.64
N GLY A 120 -5.27 1.42 -1.14
CA GLY A 120 -6.53 1.75 -0.49
C GLY A 120 -7.59 0.68 -0.70
N ILE A 121 -8.75 0.85 -0.08
CA ILE A 121 -9.83 -0.15 -0.13
C ILE A 121 -11.00 0.45 -0.90
N ALA A 122 -11.38 -0.21 -2.00
CA ALA A 122 -12.51 0.19 -2.85
C ALA A 122 -12.56 1.72 -3.12
N ASP A 123 -13.61 2.39 -2.67
CA ASP A 123 -13.85 3.84 -2.74
C ASP A 123 -13.57 4.57 -1.42
N ASP A 124 -13.06 3.88 -0.39
CA ASP A 124 -12.67 4.51 0.87
C ASP A 124 -11.58 5.54 0.60
N PRO A 125 -11.75 6.82 0.94
CA PRO A 125 -10.81 7.86 0.55
C PRO A 125 -9.49 7.84 1.33
N VAL A 126 -9.36 6.97 2.34
CA VAL A 126 -8.13 6.81 3.11
C VAL A 126 -7.32 5.66 2.52
N ASP A 127 -6.09 5.96 2.10
CA ASP A 127 -5.10 4.96 1.72
C ASP A 127 -4.48 4.36 3.00
N PHE A 128 -4.38 3.03 3.05
CA PHE A 128 -3.76 2.31 4.17
C PHE A 128 -2.26 2.10 3.98
N GLY A 129 -1.73 2.34 2.79
CA GLY A 129 -0.29 2.27 2.52
C GLY A 129 0.13 3.36 1.54
N LEU A 130 1.28 3.99 1.78
CA LEU A 130 1.92 4.92 0.86
C LEU A 130 3.42 4.67 0.88
N LEU A 131 3.96 4.23 -0.26
CA LEU A 131 5.35 3.80 -0.41
C LEU A 131 6.05 4.63 -1.50
N PRO A 132 7.29 5.12 -1.27
CA PRO A 132 7.89 5.24 0.06
C PRO A 132 7.09 6.23 0.91
N GLY A 133 7.05 6.04 2.23
CA GLY A 133 6.47 7.02 3.15
C GLY A 133 7.24 8.35 3.15
N CYS A 134 8.54 8.31 2.82
CA CYS A 134 9.38 9.47 2.57
C CYS A 134 10.47 9.10 1.55
N ALA A 135 10.62 9.89 0.49
CA ALA A 135 11.57 9.61 -0.59
C ALA A 135 12.97 10.20 -0.37
N CYS A 136 13.22 10.88 0.75
CA CYS A 136 14.50 11.53 0.99
C CYS A 136 15.63 10.51 1.26
N ASP A 137 16.86 10.90 0.95
CA ASP A 137 18.06 10.07 1.09
C ASP A 137 18.22 9.56 2.52
N ALA A 138 17.82 10.34 3.54
CA ALA A 138 17.89 9.95 4.95
C ALA A 138 16.93 8.81 5.36
N CYS A 139 15.84 8.61 4.61
CA CYS A 139 14.82 7.60 4.88
C CYS A 139 14.99 6.37 3.98
N ASP A 140 15.99 6.35 3.12
CA ASP A 140 16.23 5.26 2.18
C ASP A 140 16.87 4.06 2.87
N THR A 141 16.16 2.94 2.87
CA THR A 141 16.61 1.67 3.46
C THR A 141 17.02 0.63 2.41
N GLY A 142 17.19 1.06 1.16
CA GLY A 142 17.49 0.16 0.04
C GLY A 142 16.23 -0.38 -0.63
N SER A 143 16.39 -0.96 -1.83
CA SER A 143 15.26 -1.53 -2.59
C SER A 143 14.61 -2.70 -1.87
N ASP A 144 15.39 -3.55 -1.21
CA ASP A 144 14.88 -4.82 -0.67
C ASP A 144 13.91 -4.58 0.48
N ALA A 145 14.25 -3.67 1.41
CA ALA A 145 13.38 -3.29 2.51
C ALA A 145 12.10 -2.60 2.02
N LEU A 146 12.23 -1.69 1.05
CA LEU A 146 11.10 -0.98 0.45
C LEU A 146 10.13 -1.93 -0.26
N LEU A 147 10.65 -2.89 -1.03
CA LEU A 147 9.83 -3.87 -1.75
C LEU A 147 9.22 -4.89 -0.78
N ALA A 148 9.92 -5.27 0.28
CA ALA A 148 9.37 -6.12 1.33
C ALA A 148 8.18 -5.46 2.04
N GLU A 149 8.21 -4.15 2.26
CA GLU A 149 7.08 -3.40 2.83
C GLU A 149 5.85 -3.41 1.91
N LEU A 150 6.06 -3.17 0.61
CA LEU A 150 4.99 -3.31 -0.39
C LEU A 150 4.42 -4.73 -0.42
N ASP A 151 5.30 -5.73 -0.45
CA ASP A 151 4.92 -7.14 -0.49
C ASP A 151 4.13 -7.54 0.75
N ALA A 152 4.53 -7.10 1.96
CA ALA A 152 3.81 -7.41 3.19
C ALA A 152 2.36 -6.92 3.16
N LEU A 153 2.11 -5.71 2.64
CA LEU A 153 0.77 -5.17 2.49
C LEU A 153 -0.06 -5.93 1.45
N LEU A 154 0.54 -6.26 0.30
CA LEU A 154 -0.14 -7.01 -0.76
C LEU A 154 -0.43 -8.45 -0.33
N VAL A 155 0.53 -9.12 0.32
CA VAL A 155 0.37 -10.44 0.93
C VAL A 155 -0.80 -10.40 1.90
N ALA A 156 -0.82 -9.47 2.86
CA ALA A 156 -1.91 -9.39 3.84
C ALA A 156 -3.28 -9.18 3.18
N THR A 157 -3.33 -8.40 2.10
CA THR A 157 -4.56 -8.19 1.32
C THR A 157 -5.04 -9.50 0.67
N VAL A 158 -4.16 -10.20 -0.04
CA VAL A 158 -4.54 -11.41 -0.80
C VAL A 158 -4.72 -12.64 0.08
N THR A 159 -4.06 -12.72 1.23
CA THR A 159 -4.28 -13.78 2.23
C THR A 159 -5.47 -13.47 3.13
N GLY A 160 -5.98 -12.24 3.13
CA GLY A 160 -7.09 -11.80 3.98
C GLY A 160 -6.70 -11.62 5.45
N SER A 161 -5.41 -11.45 5.75
CA SER A 161 -4.94 -11.13 7.10
C SER A 161 -4.89 -9.62 7.38
N LEU A 162 -5.11 -8.79 6.34
CA LEU A 162 -5.17 -7.35 6.45
C LEU A 162 -6.37 -6.90 7.31
N VAL A 163 -6.06 -6.10 8.32
CA VAL A 163 -7.03 -5.31 9.09
C VAL A 163 -6.67 -3.84 8.94
N VAL A 164 -7.63 -3.03 8.52
CA VAL A 164 -7.50 -1.56 8.49
C VAL A 164 -8.58 -0.96 9.37
N VAL A 165 -8.18 -0.18 10.37
CA VAL A 165 -9.10 0.59 11.21
C VAL A 165 -8.85 2.06 10.98
N ILE A 166 -9.87 2.75 10.48
CA ILE A 166 -9.84 4.18 10.19
C ILE A 166 -10.61 4.85 11.32
N GLY A 167 -9.94 5.67 12.10
CA GLY A 167 -10.57 6.49 13.13
C GLY A 167 -11.48 7.57 12.54
N PRO A 168 -12.24 8.30 13.36
CA PRO A 168 -13.14 9.34 12.89
C PRO A 168 -12.40 10.35 12.00
N VAL A 169 -12.99 10.63 10.84
CA VAL A 169 -12.38 11.47 9.79
C VAL A 169 -12.76 12.93 9.98
N SER A 170 -11.75 13.79 9.90
CA SER A 170 -11.89 15.24 9.80
C SER A 170 -11.44 15.71 8.41
N ARG A 171 -11.67 16.98 8.08
CA ARG A 171 -11.15 17.58 6.84
C ARG A 171 -10.05 18.56 7.20
N ASP A 172 -8.94 18.48 6.48
CA ASP A 172 -7.85 19.45 6.61
C ASP A 172 -8.12 20.73 5.79
N ASP A 173 -7.19 21.68 5.82
CA ASP A 173 -7.29 22.94 5.08
C ASP A 173 -7.35 22.75 3.55
N SER A 174 -6.93 21.57 3.05
CA SER A 174 -7.03 21.18 1.65
C SER A 174 -8.28 20.36 1.33
N ASP A 175 -9.24 20.33 2.26
CA ASP A 175 -10.50 19.59 2.16
C ASP A 175 -10.31 18.06 2.02
N ARG A 176 -9.11 17.56 2.34
CA ARG A 176 -8.79 16.13 2.27
C ARG A 176 -9.27 15.42 3.54
N PRO A 177 -9.82 14.21 3.43
CA PRO A 177 -10.19 13.41 4.59
C PRO A 177 -8.93 12.96 5.32
N VAL A 178 -8.80 13.38 6.57
CA VAL A 178 -7.70 12.99 7.45
C VAL A 178 -8.29 12.24 8.64
N PRO A 179 -8.02 10.93 8.77
CA PRO A 179 -8.47 10.17 9.93
C PRO A 179 -7.69 10.60 11.16
N ARG A 180 -8.38 10.65 12.31
CA ARG A 180 -7.71 10.92 13.61
C ARG A 180 -6.62 9.90 13.92
N PHE A 181 -6.86 8.65 13.54
CA PHE A 181 -5.87 7.58 13.61
C PHE A 181 -6.11 6.57 12.49
N LEU A 182 -5.06 5.85 12.14
CA LEU A 182 -5.11 4.75 11.19
C LEU A 182 -4.33 3.58 11.78
N ILE A 183 -4.99 2.44 11.95
CA ILE A 183 -4.35 1.17 12.31
C ILE A 183 -4.31 0.31 11.06
N VAL A 184 -3.14 -0.21 10.73
CA VAL A 184 -2.94 -1.16 9.62
C VAL A 184 -2.21 -2.35 10.20
N ALA A 185 -2.85 -3.52 10.15
CA ALA A 185 -2.27 -4.75 10.66
C ALA A 185 -2.20 -5.82 9.56
N THR A 186 -1.04 -6.45 9.46
CA THR A 186 -0.79 -7.66 8.68
C THR A 186 -0.72 -8.85 9.64
N GLU A 187 -0.55 -10.07 9.12
CA GLU A 187 -0.42 -11.26 9.98
C GLU A 187 0.71 -11.14 11.02
N GLU A 188 1.82 -10.50 10.65
CA GLU A 188 3.04 -10.47 11.44
C GLU A 188 3.21 -9.22 12.32
N ASP A 189 2.62 -8.09 11.92
CA ASP A 189 2.84 -6.82 12.59
C ASP A 189 1.65 -5.86 12.44
N TRP A 190 1.70 -4.74 13.16
CA TRP A 190 0.75 -3.65 13.02
C TRP A 190 1.42 -2.30 13.17
N SER A 191 0.83 -1.28 12.54
CA SER A 191 1.23 0.11 12.72
C SER A 191 0.04 0.95 13.16
N LEU A 192 0.36 2.04 13.88
CA LEU A 192 -0.58 3.07 14.27
C LEU A 192 -0.04 4.42 13.81
N GLN A 193 -0.86 5.18 13.08
CA GLN A 193 -0.63 6.57 12.78
C GLN A 193 -1.65 7.45 13.50
N GLY A 194 -1.24 8.64 13.94
CA GLY A 194 -2.11 9.62 14.59
C GLY A 194 -2.41 9.34 16.06
N ASP A 195 -3.40 10.04 16.59
CA ASP A 195 -3.81 9.99 18.00
C ASP A 195 -4.84 8.87 18.21
N GLY A 196 -4.31 7.64 18.22
CA GLY A 196 -5.07 6.40 18.33
C GLY A 196 -5.50 5.99 19.74
N PRO A 197 -6.28 4.91 19.82
CA PRO A 197 -6.61 4.24 21.08
C PRO A 197 -5.35 3.65 21.74
N ALA A 198 -5.41 3.48 23.07
CA ALA A 198 -4.25 3.07 23.87
C ALA A 198 -3.74 1.65 23.57
N GLU A 199 -4.62 0.76 23.09
CA GLU A 199 -4.34 -0.67 22.90
C GLU A 199 -4.66 -1.12 21.46
N PRO A 200 -3.86 -0.72 20.44
CA PRO A 200 -4.11 -1.10 19.05
C PRO A 200 -4.08 -2.61 18.80
N ALA A 201 -3.23 -3.35 19.52
CA ALA A 201 -3.15 -4.80 19.41
C ALA A 201 -4.47 -5.49 19.82
N GLU A 202 -5.09 -5.03 20.91
CA GLU A 202 -6.37 -5.58 21.38
C GLU A 202 -7.51 -5.30 20.39
N ILE A 203 -7.48 -4.13 19.74
CA ILE A 203 -8.41 -3.79 18.66
C ILE A 203 -8.25 -4.72 17.48
N VAL A 204 -7.01 -4.98 17.06
CA VAL A 204 -6.72 -5.91 15.94
C VAL A 204 -7.22 -7.31 16.28
N ASP A 205 -6.96 -7.79 17.49
CA ASP A 205 -7.41 -9.11 17.95
C ASP A 205 -8.93 -9.21 18.03
N ALA A 206 -9.61 -8.17 18.52
CA ALA A 206 -11.07 -8.09 18.54
C ALA A 206 -11.65 -8.13 17.12
N VAL A 207 -11.11 -7.33 16.19
CA VAL A 207 -11.54 -7.33 14.79
C VAL A 207 -11.36 -8.71 14.15
N ARG A 208 -10.20 -9.36 14.36
CA ARG A 208 -9.92 -10.70 13.82
C ARG A 208 -10.84 -11.78 14.39
N SER A 209 -11.22 -11.65 15.65
CA SER A 209 -12.09 -12.60 16.36
C SER A 209 -13.57 -12.37 16.08
N GLY A 210 -13.93 -11.22 15.50
CA GLY A 210 -15.31 -10.80 15.30
C GLY A 210 -15.97 -10.23 16.57
N ASP A 211 -15.17 -9.90 17.57
CA ASP A 211 -15.61 -9.21 18.79
C ASP A 211 -15.74 -7.69 18.55
N ASP A 212 -16.42 -6.99 19.46
CA ASP A 212 -16.53 -5.52 19.39
C ASP A 212 -15.19 -4.86 19.82
N PRO A 213 -14.48 -4.17 18.91
CA PRO A 213 -13.22 -3.50 19.24
C PRO A 213 -13.41 -2.20 20.06
N HIS A 214 -14.64 -1.83 20.42
CA HIS A 214 -14.95 -0.64 21.22
C HIS A 214 -14.38 0.67 20.65
N LEU A 215 -14.48 0.82 19.33
CA LEU A 215 -13.94 1.96 18.62
C LEU A 215 -14.76 3.24 18.82
N PRO A 216 -14.14 4.43 18.73
CA PRO A 216 -14.86 5.69 18.72
C PRO A 216 -15.93 5.74 17.62
N VAL A 217 -17.05 6.41 17.90
CA VAL A 217 -18.13 6.60 16.92
C VAL A 217 -17.59 7.29 15.67
N GLY A 218 -17.93 6.75 14.50
CA GLY A 218 -17.46 7.23 13.21
C GLY A 218 -16.18 6.54 12.71
N SER A 219 -15.66 5.55 13.44
CA SER A 219 -14.58 4.70 12.94
C SER A 219 -15.11 3.68 11.92
N ILE A 220 -14.27 3.32 10.96
CA ILE A 220 -14.53 2.33 9.91
C ILE A 220 -13.53 1.18 10.09
N VAL A 221 -14.00 -0.06 9.95
CA VAL A 221 -13.18 -1.26 9.99
C VAL A 221 -13.27 -1.97 8.65
N HIS A 222 -12.12 -2.27 8.06
CA HIS A 222 -12.01 -3.13 6.91
C HIS A 222 -11.22 -4.39 7.28
N CYS A 223 -11.84 -5.53 7.05
CA CYS A 223 -11.20 -6.84 7.12
C CYS A 223 -11.88 -7.73 6.06
N GLY A 224 -11.11 -8.54 5.35
CA GLY A 224 -11.65 -9.42 4.33
C GLY A 224 -11.09 -10.82 4.38
N ARG A 225 -11.61 -11.64 3.49
CA ARG A 225 -11.16 -13.02 3.28
C ARG A 225 -10.08 -13.09 2.23
N SER A 226 -9.37 -14.20 2.24
CA SER A 226 -8.34 -14.49 1.24
C SER A 226 -8.90 -14.49 -0.18
N TRP A 227 -8.13 -13.90 -1.09
CA TRP A 227 -8.30 -14.02 -2.54
C TRP A 227 -7.78 -15.38 -3.03
N LEU A 228 -6.79 -15.95 -2.34
CA LEU A 228 -6.10 -17.18 -2.71
C LEU A 228 -6.86 -18.44 -2.23
N SER A 229 -7.28 -19.29 -3.16
CA SER A 229 -7.77 -20.64 -2.87
C SER A 229 -7.36 -21.59 -3.97
N ARG A 230 -7.12 -22.85 -3.63
CA ARG A 230 -7.07 -23.90 -4.66
C ARG A 230 -8.49 -24.10 -5.20
N ALA A 231 -8.61 -24.04 -6.52
CA ALA A 231 -9.80 -24.46 -7.25
C ALA A 231 -10.07 -25.96 -7.05
#